data_AF-A0A2D6G3A7-F1
#
_entry.id   AF-A0A2D6G3A7-F1
#
_cell.length_a   1.000
_cell.length_b   1.000
_cell.length_c   1.000
_cell.angle_alpha   90.00
_cell.angle_beta   90.00
_cell.angle_gamma   90.00
#
_symmetry.space_group_name_H-M   'P 1'
#
loop_
_entity.id
_entity.type
_entity.pdbx_description
1 polymer ?
#
loop_
_entity_poly.entity_id
_entity_poly.type
_entity_poly.pdbx_seq_one_letter_code
_entity_poly.pdbx_strand_id
1 'polypeptide(L)'
;MTNHINLGGRVAEASSRGNRVTDTLKMKLGLERLGYFNEEAPVYIPGGDDGLWQGMRDFQKDHGLKVDGLADPGGPTVAAVNNNLKTAPAAEPLDVGCFVGLPL
;
A
#
# COMPACT_ATOMS: atom_id res chain seq x y z
N MET A 1 -0.98 -15.47 14.44
CA MET A 1 -0.50 -15.63 13.06
C MET A 1 0.05 -14.30 12.59
N THR A 2 1.25 -14.27 12.03
CA THR A 2 1.99 -13.01 11.80
C THR A 2 1.37 -12.24 10.64
N ASN A 3 0.72 -11.11 10.94
CA ASN A 3 0.04 -10.25 9.97
C ASN A 3 1.06 -9.33 9.26
N HIS A 4 2.06 -9.91 8.59
CA HIS A 4 3.06 -9.16 7.83
C HIS A 4 3.13 -9.63 6.38
N ILE A 5 3.31 -8.69 5.47
CA ILE A 5 3.69 -8.91 4.08
C ILE A 5 5.21 -8.90 3.95
N ASN A 6 5.73 -9.91 3.26
CA ASN A 6 7.14 -10.07 2.95
C ASN A 6 7.30 -10.09 1.44
N LEU A 7 7.87 -9.03 0.86
CA LEU A 7 8.14 -8.97 -0.57
C LEU A 7 9.45 -9.70 -0.89
N GLY A 8 9.47 -10.47 -1.97
CA GLY A 8 10.68 -11.11 -2.52
C GLY A 8 11.39 -10.25 -3.56
N GLY A 9 10.77 -9.15 -4.00
CA GLY A 9 11.32 -8.19 -4.95
C GLY A 9 10.58 -6.86 -4.90
N ARG A 10 11.11 -5.87 -5.59
CA ARG A 10 10.48 -4.54 -5.70
C ARG A 10 9.16 -4.62 -6.46
N VAL A 11 8.16 -3.86 -6.02
CA VAL A 11 6.89 -3.64 -6.73
C VAL A 11 6.81 -2.16 -7.03
N ALA A 12 6.82 -1.80 -8.32
CA ALA A 12 6.75 -0.41 -8.76
C ALA A 12 6.10 -0.32 -10.15
N GLU A 13 5.37 0.77 -10.39
CA GLU A 13 4.67 1.02 -11.65
C GLU A 13 5.66 1.03 -12.81
N ALA A 14 6.77 1.75 -12.65
CA ALA A 14 7.83 1.86 -13.64
C ALA A 14 8.90 0.75 -13.54
N SER A 15 8.56 -0.45 -13.03
CA SER A 15 9.56 -1.51 -12.88
C SER A 15 10.02 -2.07 -14.23
N SER A 16 11.24 -1.70 -14.65
CA SER A 16 11.88 -2.21 -15.88
C SER A 16 12.17 -3.72 -15.87
N ARG A 17 12.14 -4.36 -14.70
CA ARG A 17 12.34 -5.82 -14.53
C ARG A 17 11.01 -6.58 -14.44
N GLY A 18 9.88 -5.87 -14.54
CA GLY A 18 8.57 -6.39 -14.18
C GLY A 18 8.36 -6.49 -12.67
N ASN A 19 7.11 -6.64 -12.27
CA ASN A 19 6.73 -6.91 -10.90
C ASN A 19 6.44 -8.40 -10.74
N ARG A 20 6.88 -8.97 -9.63
CA ARG A 20 6.57 -10.37 -9.31
C ARG A 20 5.10 -10.48 -8.95
N VAL A 21 4.40 -11.41 -9.59
CA VAL A 21 2.98 -11.71 -9.33
C VAL A 21 2.70 -11.88 -7.83
N THR A 22 3.53 -12.65 -7.14
CA THR A 22 3.38 -12.91 -5.70
C THR A 22 3.57 -11.67 -4.84
N ASP A 23 4.42 -10.73 -5.24
CA ASP A 23 4.70 -9.50 -4.50
C ASP A 23 3.62 -8.45 -4.75
N THR A 24 3.15 -8.35 -6.00
CA THR A 24 1.97 -7.54 -6.36
C THR A 24 0.73 -7.99 -5.59
N LEU A 25 0.47 -9.30 -5.52
CA LEU A 25 -0.67 -9.84 -4.78
C LEU A 25 -0.58 -9.58 -3.27
N LYS A 26 0.62 -9.68 -2.68
CA LYS A 26 0.83 -9.34 -1.27
C LYS A 26 0.54 -7.86 -1.00
N MET A 27 0.99 -6.97 -1.90
CA MET A 27 0.68 -5.55 -1.73
C MET A 27 -0.81 -5.25 -1.88
N LYS A 28 -1.49 -5.86 -2.87
CA LYS A 28 -2.94 -5.75 -2.98
C LYS A 28 -3.64 -6.18 -1.69
N LEU A 29 -3.32 -7.37 -1.18
CA LEU A 29 -3.90 -7.89 0.06
C LEU A 29 -3.59 -7.00 1.28
N GLY A 30 -2.38 -6.43 1.34
CA GLY A 30 -1.98 -5.51 2.39
C GLY A 30 -2.80 -4.23 2.36
N LEU A 31 -2.93 -3.60 1.20
CA LEU A 31 -3.72 -2.38 1.02
C LEU A 31 -5.21 -2.63 1.22
N GLU A 32 -5.71 -3.79 0.81
CA GLU A 32 -7.11 -4.20 1.00
C GLU A 32 -7.47 -4.23 2.48
N ARG A 33 -6.62 -4.85 3.30
CA ARG A 33 -6.79 -4.89 4.75
C ARG A 33 -6.69 -3.52 5.42
N LEU A 34 -5.99 -2.59 4.77
CA LEU A 34 -5.87 -1.22 5.23
C LEU A 34 -6.97 -0.31 4.68
N GLY A 35 -7.84 -0.80 3.79
CA GLY A 35 -8.92 -0.02 3.17
C GLY A 35 -8.49 0.86 1.99
N TYR A 36 -7.22 0.78 1.57
CA TYR A 36 -6.69 1.51 0.40
C TYR A 36 -6.92 0.77 -0.92
N PHE A 37 -7.51 -0.42 -0.87
CA PHE A 37 -7.84 -1.21 -2.04
C PHE A 37 -9.17 -1.94 -1.80
N ASN A 38 -10.12 -1.80 -2.72
CA ASN A 38 -11.46 -2.35 -2.53
C ASN A 38 -11.88 -3.13 -3.78
N GLU A 39 -11.13 -4.19 -4.08
CA GLU A 39 -11.52 -5.20 -5.07
C GLU A 39 -11.94 -6.48 -4.36
N GLU A 40 -13.07 -7.06 -4.75
CA GLU A 40 -13.56 -8.35 -4.24
C GLU A 40 -12.56 -9.50 -4.44
N ALA A 41 -11.63 -9.37 -5.38
CA ALA A 41 -10.54 -10.31 -5.58
C ALA A 41 -9.28 -9.59 -6.09
N PRO A 42 -8.15 -9.66 -5.37
CA PRO A 42 -6.89 -9.12 -5.86
C PRO A 42 -6.39 -9.95 -7.05
N VAL A 43 -6.74 -9.56 -8.28
CA VAL A 43 -6.28 -10.21 -9.51
C VAL A 43 -4.97 -9.57 -9.97
N TYR A 44 -3.99 -10.36 -10.42
CA TYR A 44 -2.80 -9.80 -11.04
C TYR A 44 -3.10 -9.35 -12.46
N ILE A 45 -2.95 -8.05 -12.74
CA ILE A 45 -3.09 -7.48 -14.09
C ILE A 45 -1.69 -7.27 -14.69
N PRO A 46 -1.32 -7.98 -15.78
CA PRO A 46 -0.06 -7.78 -16.45
C PRO A 46 -0.03 -6.39 -17.13
N GLY A 47 0.95 -5.56 -16.77
CA GLY A 47 1.05 -4.17 -17.20
C GLY A 47 0.83 -3.15 -16.08
N GLY A 48 0.37 -3.62 -14.91
CA GLY A 48 0.09 -2.76 -13.77
C GLY A 48 -1.41 -2.52 -13.62
N ASP A 49 -1.81 -2.30 -12.38
CA ASP A 49 -3.18 -2.03 -12.01
C ASP A 49 -3.22 -0.60 -11.47
N ASP A 50 -3.90 0.31 -12.17
CA ASP A 50 -3.99 1.72 -11.80
C ASP A 50 -4.53 1.91 -10.38
N GLY A 51 -5.47 1.05 -9.94
CA GLY A 51 -6.00 1.07 -8.59
C GLY A 51 -4.96 0.68 -7.54
N LEU A 52 -4.08 -0.27 -7.85
CA LEU A 52 -2.97 -0.64 -6.97
C LEU A 52 -1.96 0.51 -6.84
N TRP A 53 -1.60 1.15 -7.96
CA TRP A 53 -0.64 2.26 -7.94
C TRP A 53 -1.20 3.47 -7.19
N GLN A 54 -2.48 3.78 -7.38
CA GLN A 54 -3.17 4.81 -6.61
C GLN A 54 -3.22 4.47 -5.12
N GLY A 55 -3.67 3.26 -4.75
CA GLY A 55 -3.73 2.84 -3.35
C GLY A 55 -2.36 2.87 -2.66
N MET A 56 -1.28 2.53 -3.35
CA MET A 56 0.07 2.69 -2.80
C MET A 56 0.47 4.15 -2.61
N ARG A 57 0.14 5.02 -3.57
CA ARG A 57 0.44 6.45 -3.48
C ARG A 57 -0.36 7.11 -2.36
N ASP A 58 -1.63 6.77 -2.21
CA ASP A 58 -2.49 7.28 -1.14
C ASP A 58 -2.00 6.80 0.23
N PHE A 59 -1.68 5.51 0.37
CA PHE A 59 -1.04 4.99 1.58
C PHE A 59 0.26 5.73 1.90
N GLN A 60 1.13 5.93 0.90
CA GLN A 60 2.38 6.68 1.11
C GLN A 60 2.12 8.11 1.53
N LYS A 61 1.15 8.79 0.93
CA LYS A 61 0.79 10.18 1.22
C LYS A 61 0.24 10.32 2.64
N ASP A 62 -0.66 9.44 3.03
CA ASP A 62 -1.30 9.45 4.36
C ASP A 62 -0.31 9.17 5.48
N HIS A 63 0.68 8.30 5.21
CA HIS A 63 1.74 8.00 6.17
C HIS A 63 2.97 8.93 6.06
N GLY A 64 2.91 10.00 5.27
CA GLY A 64 4.01 10.97 5.12
C GLY A 64 5.29 10.37 4.50
N LEU A 65 5.14 9.27 3.76
CA LEU A 65 6.21 8.63 3.01
C LEU A 65 6.39 9.29 1.65
N LYS A 66 7.47 8.92 0.96
CA LYS A 66 7.69 9.31 -0.42
C LYS A 66 6.57 8.71 -1.29
N VAL A 67 5.83 9.56 -2.01
CA VAL A 67 4.72 9.17 -2.89
C VAL A 67 5.25 8.81 -4.28
N ASP A 68 6.06 7.76 -4.34
CA ASP A 68 6.67 7.25 -5.58
C ASP A 68 5.99 5.99 -6.12
N GLY A 69 4.96 5.47 -5.44
CA GLY A 69 4.24 4.26 -5.83
C GLY A 69 5.14 3.02 -5.82
N LEU A 70 6.17 3.04 -4.96
CA LEU A 70 7.24 2.05 -4.93
C LEU A 70 7.29 1.34 -3.57
N ALA A 71 7.31 0.02 -3.66
CA ALA A 71 7.42 -0.87 -2.53
C ALA A 71 8.66 -1.76 -2.67
N ASP A 72 9.73 -1.40 -1.95
CA ASP A 72 10.91 -2.23 -1.85
C ASP A 72 10.80 -3.26 -0.71
N PRO A 73 11.34 -4.47 -0.89
CA PRO A 73 11.41 -5.46 0.18
C PRO A 73 12.27 -4.92 1.34
N GLY A 74 11.65 -4.76 2.51
CA GLY A 74 12.31 -4.14 3.68
C GLY A 74 12.42 -2.61 3.61
N GLY A 75 11.83 -1.98 2.59
CA GLY A 75 11.76 -0.53 2.47
C GLY A 75 10.75 0.10 3.44
N PRO A 76 10.73 1.45 3.52
CA PRO A 76 9.85 2.18 4.44
C PRO A 76 8.37 1.93 4.14
N THR A 77 7.98 1.79 2.87
CA THR A 77 6.59 1.48 2.46
C THR A 77 6.13 0.13 3.03
N VAL A 78 6.93 -0.93 2.86
CA VAL A 78 6.59 -2.28 3.36
C VAL A 78 6.61 -2.33 4.89
N ALA A 79 7.57 -1.63 5.52
CA ALA A 79 7.62 -1.52 6.97
C ALA A 79 6.37 -0.82 7.53
N ALA A 80 5.95 0.28 6.91
CA ALA A 80 4.73 0.99 7.29
C ALA A 80 3.48 0.13 7.10
N VAL A 81 3.33 -0.55 5.96
CA VAL A 81 2.19 -1.47 5.76
C VAL A 81 2.20 -2.55 6.83
N ASN A 82 3.36 -3.17 7.09
CA ASN A 82 3.47 -4.20 8.14
C ASN A 82 3.15 -3.69 9.55
N ASN A 83 3.51 -2.45 9.85
CA ASN A 83 3.18 -1.84 11.13
C ASN A 83 1.68 -1.58 11.23
N ASN A 84 1.07 -1.02 10.19
CA ASN A 84 -0.38 -0.80 10.17
C ASN A 84 -1.17 -2.11 10.16
N LEU A 85 -0.72 -3.17 9.47
CA LEU A 85 -1.37 -4.49 9.51
C LEU A 85 -1.31 -5.18 10.88
N LYS A 86 -0.32 -4.82 11.72
CA LYS A 86 -0.23 -5.28 13.11
C LYS A 86 -1.10 -4.46 14.05
N THR A 87 -1.20 -3.16 13.78
CA THR A 87 -1.88 -2.21 14.67
C THR A 87 -3.34 -2.04 14.33
N ALA A 88 -3.76 -2.24 13.07
CA ALA A 88 -5.11 -1.98 12.60
C ALA A 88 -6.14 -2.85 13.33
N PRO A 89 -6.99 -2.25 14.19
CA PRO A 89 -8.32 -2.77 14.41
C PRO A 89 -9.10 -2.56 13.11
N ALA A 90 -10.05 -3.44 12.80
CA ALA A 90 -10.83 -3.38 11.57
C ALA A 90 -11.39 -1.96 11.30
N ALA A 91 -11.01 -1.39 10.15
CA ALA A 91 -11.65 -0.26 9.49
C ALA A 91 -12.05 0.93 10.38
N GLU A 92 -11.15 1.90 10.53
CA GLU A 92 -11.59 3.27 10.74
C GLU A 92 -11.83 3.90 9.36
N PRO A 93 -13.09 4.23 8.99
CA PRO A 93 -13.37 4.95 7.75
C PRO A 93 -12.64 6.29 7.81
N LEU A 94 -12.04 6.68 6.69
CA LEU A 94 -11.34 7.94 6.48
C LEU A 94 -12.12 9.11 7.11
N ASP A 95 -11.75 9.51 8.33
CA ASP A 95 -12.09 10.83 8.85
C ASP A 95 -11.22 11.80 8.05
N VAL A 96 -11.79 12.31 6.96
CA VAL A 96 -11.23 13.42 6.19
C VAL A 96 -11.41 14.69 7.03
N GLY A 97 -10.71 14.73 8.16
CA GLY A 97 -10.91 15.65 9.27
C GLY A 97 -9.59 16.26 9.77
N CYS A 98 -8.68 16.64 8.86
CA CYS A 98 -7.66 17.62 9.21
C CYS A 98 -7.20 18.45 8.00
N PHE A 99 -8.15 19.19 7.43
CA PHE A 99 -7.83 20.41 6.71
C PHE A 99 -7.31 21.43 7.74
N VAL A 100 -5.98 21.52 7.84
CA VAL A 100 -5.20 22.70 8.28
C VAL A 100 -5.92 23.68 9.22
N GLY A 101 -5.70 23.53 10.52
CA GLY A 101 -5.64 24.67 11.42
C GLY A 101 -4.18 25.12 11.57
N LEU A 102 -3.85 26.35 11.17
CA LEU A 102 -2.72 27.15 11.67
C LEU A 102 -3.03 28.64 11.38
N PRO A 103 -2.46 29.63 12.11
CA PRO A 103 -3.23 30.50 13.00
C PRO A 103 -3.15 32.01 12.66
N LEU A 104 -3.87 32.77 13.51
CA LEU A 104 -4.01 34.23 13.71
C LEU A 104 -5.19 34.89 12.98
#